data_AF-A0A942BRT6-F1
#
_entry.id   AF-A0A942BRT6-F1
#
_cell.length_a   1.000
_cell.length_b   1.000
_cell.length_c   1.000
_cell.angle_alpha   90.00
_cell.angle_beta   90.00
_cell.angle_gamma   90.00
#
_symmetry.space_group_name_H-M   'P 1'
#
loop_
_entity.id
_entity.type
_entity.pdbx_description
1 polymer ?
#
loop_
_entity_poly.entity_id
_entity_poly.type
_entity_poly.pdbx_seq_one_letter_code
_entity_poly.pdbx_strand_id
1 'polypeptide(L)'
;MTGKTLSAPRAAALVGPYASGKTALLESLLFHCGAVPKKGSAKDGSTVGDGSLEARAHHMGTELNAASATFLGEGWTFLDCPGSVEFARDAEQALMVADIAVVVVEPEPGKAILAAPVLHFLDQRQIPHLIFINKMDGGGAGRLKDTIAALQAVSERPLVLRELPIKDGGFVDLVSERAYKAGPGGASD
;
A
#
# COMPACT_ATOMS: atom_id res chain seq x y z
N MET A 1 -4.19 -24.47 -29.21
CA MET A 1 -3.61 -23.75 -28.07
C MET A 1 -3.77 -22.26 -28.36
N THR A 2 -4.78 -21.61 -27.78
CA THR A 2 -4.99 -20.17 -27.94
C THR A 2 -3.91 -19.43 -27.15
N GLY A 3 -2.98 -18.79 -27.86
CA GLY A 3 -1.95 -17.95 -27.25
C GLY A 3 -2.61 -16.83 -26.47
N LYS A 4 -2.56 -16.90 -25.15
CA LYS A 4 -3.02 -15.82 -24.27
C LYS A 4 -2.10 -14.64 -24.52
N THR A 5 -2.59 -13.58 -25.16
CA THR A 5 -1.85 -12.34 -25.32
C THR A 5 -1.47 -11.88 -23.92
N LEU A 6 -0.17 -11.81 -23.62
CA LEU A 6 0.29 -11.28 -22.34
C LEU A 6 -0.21 -9.84 -22.24
N SER A 7 -0.89 -9.49 -21.14
CA SER A 7 -1.27 -8.10 -20.90
C SER A 7 0.00 -7.25 -20.85
N ALA A 8 -0.11 -5.96 -21.22
CA ALA A 8 0.99 -5.03 -20.99
C ALA A 8 1.40 -5.08 -19.51
N PRO A 9 2.71 -4.99 -19.20
CA PRO A 9 3.18 -4.93 -17.82
C PRO A 9 2.55 -3.74 -17.11
N ARG A 10 2.15 -3.92 -15.85
CA ARG A 10 1.53 -2.88 -15.02
C ARG A 10 2.44 -2.47 -13.89
N ALA A 11 2.53 -1.18 -13.62
CA ALA A 11 3.30 -0.61 -12.52
C ALA A 11 2.39 -0.04 -11.42
N ALA A 12 2.59 -0.46 -10.17
CA ALA A 12 1.91 0.08 -9.00
C ALA A 12 2.92 0.68 -8.01
N ALA A 13 2.74 1.94 -7.64
CA ALA A 13 3.60 2.61 -6.66
C ALA A 13 2.97 2.61 -5.26
N LEU A 14 3.72 2.17 -4.26
CA LEU A 14 3.34 2.24 -2.85
C LEU A 14 3.91 3.53 -2.27
N VAL A 15 3.03 4.45 -1.86
CA VAL A 15 3.40 5.78 -1.38
C VAL A 15 2.64 6.11 -0.09
N GLY A 16 3.11 7.11 0.65
CA GLY A 16 2.47 7.54 1.90
C GLY A 16 3.47 7.80 3.03
N PRO A 17 2.99 8.23 4.19
CA PRO A 17 3.83 8.74 5.27
C PRO A 17 4.87 7.74 5.79
N TYR A 18 5.90 8.25 6.45
CA TYR A 18 6.88 7.43 7.14
C TYR A 18 6.19 6.44 8.10
N ALA A 19 6.75 5.23 8.18
CA ALA A 19 6.24 4.13 8.99
C ALA A 19 4.81 3.63 8.69
N SER A 20 4.13 4.11 7.64
CA SER A 20 2.76 3.66 7.30
C SER A 20 2.66 2.17 6.91
N GLY A 21 3.79 1.54 6.59
CA GLY A 21 3.88 0.11 6.31
C GLY A 21 3.88 -0.26 4.82
N LYS A 22 4.32 0.64 3.93
CA LYS A 22 4.49 0.40 2.49
C LYS A 22 5.31 -0.87 2.19
N THR A 23 6.50 -0.99 2.78
CA THR A 23 7.36 -2.17 2.60
C THR A 23 6.71 -3.46 3.12
N ALA A 24 5.98 -3.41 4.24
CA ALA A 24 5.24 -4.56 4.76
C ALA A 24 4.07 -4.98 3.85
N LEU A 25 3.43 -4.00 3.20
CA LEU A 25 2.43 -4.25 2.17
C LEU A 25 3.07 -4.87 0.93
N LEU A 26 4.23 -4.38 0.48
CA LEU A 26 4.99 -4.98 -0.62
C LEU A 26 5.29 -6.45 -0.35
N GLU A 27 5.87 -6.78 0.81
CA GLU A 27 6.14 -8.16 1.23
C GLU A 27 4.88 -9.04 1.19
N SER A 28 3.75 -8.49 1.65
CA SER A 28 2.49 -9.21 1.60
C SER A 28 2.00 -9.43 0.18
N LEU A 29 2.13 -8.46 -0.73
CA LEU A 29 1.77 -8.61 -2.14
C LEU A 29 2.63 -9.68 -2.81
N LEU A 30 3.97 -9.62 -2.62
CA LEU A 30 4.90 -10.58 -3.21
C LEU A 30 4.64 -12.00 -2.70
N PHE A 31 4.38 -12.17 -1.41
CA PHE A 31 4.09 -13.47 -0.81
C PHE A 31 2.80 -14.08 -1.37
N HIS A 32 1.70 -13.31 -1.43
CA HIS A 32 0.43 -13.83 -1.96
C HIS A 32 0.46 -14.07 -3.47
N CYS A 33 1.36 -13.40 -4.20
CA CYS A 33 1.63 -13.72 -5.61
C CYS A 33 2.57 -14.91 -5.80
N GLY A 34 3.11 -15.50 -4.72
CA GLY A 34 4.08 -16.59 -4.76
C GLY A 34 5.47 -16.19 -5.25
N ALA A 35 5.78 -14.89 -5.32
CA ALA A 35 7.07 -14.38 -5.77
C ALA A 35 8.18 -14.54 -4.70
N VAL A 36 7.81 -14.59 -3.42
CA VAL A 36 8.72 -14.87 -2.30
C VAL A 36 8.18 -16.03 -1.47
N PRO A 37 9.05 -16.91 -0.94
CA PRO A 37 8.63 -18.10 -0.20
C PRO A 37 8.10 -17.78 1.21
N LYS A 38 8.48 -16.62 1.77
CA LYS A 38 8.09 -16.13 3.10
C LYS A 38 8.05 -14.60 3.07
N LYS A 39 7.19 -14.00 3.91
CA LYS A 39 7.19 -12.55 4.13
C LYS A 39 8.44 -12.14 4.93
N GLY A 40 9.16 -11.14 4.43
CA GLY A 40 10.23 -10.48 5.16
C GLY A 40 9.69 -9.58 6.28
N SER A 41 10.58 -9.19 7.18
CA SER A 41 10.30 -8.32 8.33
C SER A 41 11.31 -7.20 8.39
N ALA A 42 10.84 -5.95 8.46
CA ALA A 42 11.69 -4.76 8.55
C ALA A 42 12.51 -4.73 9.86
N LYS A 43 12.02 -5.38 10.92
CA LYS A 43 12.76 -5.53 12.18
C LYS A 43 13.94 -6.49 12.02
N ASP A 44 13.81 -7.46 11.12
CA ASP A 44 14.81 -8.51 10.89
C ASP A 44 15.71 -8.20 9.67
N GLY A 45 15.53 -7.04 9.02
CA GLY A 45 16.28 -6.63 7.84
C GLY A 45 16.18 -7.59 6.66
N SER A 46 15.06 -8.32 6.58
CA SER A 46 14.84 -9.43 5.63
C SER A 46 13.83 -9.08 4.54
N THR A 47 13.37 -7.83 4.46
CA THR A 47 12.49 -7.42 3.37
C THR A 47 13.29 -7.27 2.08
N VAL A 48 12.61 -7.48 0.95
CA VAL A 48 13.13 -7.21 -0.40
C VAL A 48 13.57 -5.74 -0.53
N GLY A 49 13.04 -4.83 0.32
CA GLY A 49 13.41 -3.41 0.41
C GLY A 49 14.65 -3.09 1.24
N ASP A 50 15.17 -4.02 2.03
CA ASP A 50 16.33 -3.79 2.91
C ASP A 50 17.66 -4.11 2.19
N GLY A 51 17.79 -3.72 0.92
CA GLY A 51 18.98 -4.04 0.11
C GLY A 51 20.25 -3.33 0.56
N SER A 52 20.14 -2.06 0.98
CA SER A 52 21.28 -1.23 1.34
C SER A 52 21.61 -1.24 2.84
N LEU A 53 22.89 -0.99 3.18
CA LEU A 53 23.36 -0.93 4.56
C LEU A 53 22.68 0.19 5.36
N GLU A 54 22.35 1.30 4.69
CA GLU A 54 21.69 2.46 5.29
C GLU A 54 20.22 2.17 5.62
N ALA A 55 19.49 1.51 4.71
CA ALA A 55 18.12 1.09 4.97
C ALA A 55 18.03 0.14 6.19
N ARG A 56 19.01 -0.77 6.32
CA ARG A 56 19.13 -1.68 7.48
C ARG A 56 19.53 -0.94 8.76
N ALA A 57 20.47 0.00 8.68
CA ALA A 57 20.98 0.73 9.84
C ALA A 57 19.93 1.67 10.45
N HIS A 58 19.06 2.23 9.62
CA HIS A 58 18.03 3.19 10.04
C HIS A 58 16.63 2.58 10.17
N HIS A 59 16.44 1.30 9.85
CA HIS A 59 15.14 0.63 9.77
C HIS A 59 14.10 1.44 8.96
N MET A 60 14.57 2.12 7.92
CA MET A 60 13.82 3.05 7.09
C MET A 60 14.24 2.85 5.64
N GLY A 61 13.28 2.67 4.73
CA GLY A 61 13.56 2.69 3.30
C GLY A 61 14.09 4.08 2.90
N THR A 62 15.36 4.14 2.53
CA THR A 62 16.06 5.34 2.04
C THR A 62 16.09 5.42 0.51
N GLU A 63 15.66 4.35 -0.16
CA GLU A 63 15.75 4.18 -1.60
C GLU A 63 14.42 3.68 -2.15
N LEU A 64 14.19 3.97 -3.43
CA LEU A 64 13.12 3.34 -4.18
C LEU A 64 13.46 1.88 -4.44
N ASN A 65 12.57 0.98 -4.04
CA ASN A 65 12.70 -0.44 -4.34
C ASN A 65 11.69 -0.88 -5.40
N ALA A 66 12.11 -1.76 -6.31
CA ALA A 66 11.26 -2.33 -7.33
C ALA A 66 11.24 -3.86 -7.23
N ALA A 67 10.05 -4.44 -7.15
CA ALA A 67 9.87 -5.88 -7.17
C ALA A 67 8.75 -6.27 -8.13
N SER A 68 8.86 -7.42 -8.79
CA SER A 68 7.86 -7.87 -9.76
C SER A 68 7.25 -9.20 -9.35
N ALA A 69 5.96 -9.37 -9.64
CA ALA A 69 5.23 -10.60 -9.41
C ALA A 69 4.16 -10.82 -10.50
N THR A 70 3.66 -12.05 -10.61
CA THR A 70 2.52 -12.36 -11.50
C THR A 70 1.27 -12.56 -10.66
N PHE A 71 0.19 -11.87 -11.01
CA PHE A 71 -1.11 -12.02 -10.35
C PHE A 71 -2.22 -12.18 -11.40
N LEU A 72 -3.08 -13.19 -11.26
CA LEU A 72 -4.15 -13.53 -12.21
C LEU A 72 -3.69 -13.68 -13.69
N GLY A 73 -2.42 -14.06 -13.88
CA GLY A 73 -1.81 -14.21 -15.20
C GLY A 73 -1.35 -12.90 -15.84
N GLU A 74 -1.29 -11.82 -15.08
CA GLU A 74 -0.76 -10.51 -15.49
C GLU A 74 0.52 -10.19 -14.71
N GLY A 75 1.48 -9.56 -15.38
CA GLY A 75 2.74 -9.12 -14.75
C GLY A 75 2.57 -7.75 -14.08
N TRP A 76 2.97 -7.67 -12.81
CA TRP A 76 2.97 -6.46 -12.01
C TRP A 76 4.37 -6.13 -11.53
N THR A 77 4.73 -4.85 -11.62
CA THR A 77 5.91 -4.26 -11.00
C THR A 77 5.44 -3.31 -9.90
N PHE A 78 5.92 -3.54 -8.68
CA PHE A 78 5.63 -2.72 -7.52
C PHE A 78 6.81 -1.82 -7.21
N LEU A 79 6.56 -0.53 -7.02
CA LEU A 79 7.55 0.47 -6.62
C LEU A 79 7.30 0.85 -5.16
N ASP A 80 8.12 0.38 -4.23
CA ASP A 80 8.07 0.81 -2.83
C ASP A 80 8.87 2.10 -2.68
N CYS A 81 8.15 3.18 -2.40
CA CYS A 81 8.73 4.51 -2.33
C CYS A 81 9.10 4.88 -0.88
N PRO A 82 10.22 5.58 -0.65
CA PRO A 82 10.59 6.08 0.66
C PRO A 82 9.50 7.02 1.21
N GLY A 83 9.23 6.91 2.52
CA GLY A 83 8.14 7.65 3.18
C GLY A 83 8.56 8.94 3.87
N SER A 84 9.85 9.27 3.87
CA SER A 84 10.37 10.48 4.51
C SER A 84 10.26 11.66 3.54
N VAL A 85 10.11 12.86 4.10
CA VAL A 85 9.88 14.09 3.31
C VAL A 85 11.12 14.44 2.48
N GLU A 86 12.29 14.08 2.99
CA GLU A 86 13.58 14.25 2.33
C GLU A 86 13.64 13.53 0.97
N PHE A 87 12.91 12.43 0.81
CA PHE A 87 12.86 11.63 -0.42
C PHE A 87 11.56 11.81 -1.22
N ALA A 88 10.81 12.89 -0.97
CA ALA A 88 9.54 13.15 -1.67
C ALA A 88 9.72 13.21 -3.20
N ARG A 89 10.85 13.73 -3.70
CA ARG A 89 11.12 13.79 -5.15
C ARG A 89 11.30 12.42 -5.78
N ASP A 90 11.89 11.46 -5.06
CA ASP A 90 12.07 10.10 -5.57
C ASP A 90 10.71 9.39 -5.67
N ALA A 91 9.85 9.59 -4.66
CA ALA A 91 8.47 9.10 -4.70
C ALA A 91 7.67 9.74 -5.85
N GLU A 92 7.79 11.05 -6.08
CA GLU A 92 7.13 11.73 -7.21
C GLU A 92 7.59 11.20 -8.57
N GLN A 93 8.89 10.92 -8.73
CA GLN A 93 9.42 10.32 -9.96
C GLN A 93 8.88 8.90 -10.19
N ALA A 94 8.75 8.11 -9.12
CA ALA A 94 8.12 6.79 -9.19
C ALA A 94 6.66 6.87 -9.64
N LEU A 95 5.91 7.84 -9.10
CA LEU A 95 4.51 8.07 -9.45
C LEU A 95 4.33 8.43 -10.92
N MET A 96 5.31 9.09 -11.55
CA MET A 96 5.24 9.47 -12.96
C MET A 96 5.33 8.29 -13.94
N VAL A 97 5.82 7.13 -13.48
CA VAL A 97 5.92 5.91 -14.29
C VAL A 97 4.96 4.82 -13.84
N ALA A 98 4.17 5.07 -12.79
CA ALA A 98 3.19 4.13 -12.26
C ALA A 98 1.83 4.26 -12.97
N ASP A 99 1.20 3.13 -13.26
CA ASP A 99 -0.18 3.09 -13.77
C ASP A 99 -1.21 3.35 -12.65
N ILE A 100 -0.86 3.02 -11.40
CA ILE A 100 -1.68 3.25 -10.22
C ILE A 100 -0.83 3.51 -8.97
N ALA A 101 -1.32 4.36 -8.07
CA ALA A 101 -0.74 4.55 -6.74
C ALA A 101 -1.58 3.91 -5.64
N VAL A 102 -0.90 3.30 -4.67
CA VAL A 102 -1.48 2.81 -3.42
C VAL A 102 -0.97 3.70 -2.29
N VAL A 103 -1.85 4.57 -1.80
CA VAL A 103 -1.55 5.49 -0.69
C VAL A 103 -1.76 4.77 0.63
N VAL A 104 -0.68 4.37 1.26
CA VAL A 104 -0.67 3.63 2.53
C VAL A 104 -0.67 4.60 3.71
N VAL A 105 -1.71 4.54 4.54
CA VAL A 105 -1.92 5.42 5.69
C VAL A 105 -2.19 4.63 6.97
N GLU A 106 -2.06 5.28 8.13
CA GLU A 106 -2.40 4.71 9.43
C GLU A 106 -3.83 5.07 9.85
N PRO A 107 -4.47 4.32 10.77
CA PRO A 107 -5.88 4.49 11.10
C PRO A 107 -6.10 5.56 12.17
N GLU A 108 -5.25 6.59 12.17
CA GLU A 108 -5.24 7.67 13.15
C GLU A 108 -5.65 8.99 12.47
N PRO A 109 -6.79 9.58 12.85
CA PRO A 109 -7.29 10.80 12.21
C PRO A 109 -6.27 11.96 12.20
N GLY A 110 -5.50 12.10 13.28
CA GLY A 110 -4.47 13.15 13.40
C GLY A 110 -3.31 13.02 12.41
N LYS A 111 -3.08 11.82 11.84
CA LYS A 111 -2.04 11.56 10.84
C LYS A 111 -2.52 11.74 9.40
N ALA A 112 -3.82 11.93 9.16
CA ALA A 112 -4.37 12.09 7.82
C ALA A 112 -3.71 13.25 7.05
N ILE A 113 -3.35 14.34 7.75
CA ILE A 113 -2.68 15.50 7.15
C ILE A 113 -1.34 15.15 6.49
N LEU A 114 -0.66 14.10 6.95
CA LEU A 114 0.61 13.64 6.37
C LEU A 114 0.43 13.05 4.96
N ALA A 115 -0.78 12.62 4.60
CA ALA A 115 -1.11 12.15 3.25
C ALA A 115 -1.49 13.28 2.29
N ALA A 116 -1.74 14.51 2.78
CA ALA A 116 -2.20 15.62 1.94
C ALA A 116 -1.26 15.93 0.76
N PRO A 117 0.09 15.99 0.94
CA PRO A 117 0.99 16.28 -0.17
C PRO A 117 0.93 15.24 -1.30
N VAL A 118 0.85 13.95 -0.94
CA VAL A 118 0.81 12.87 -1.94
C VAL A 118 -0.56 12.82 -2.64
N LEU A 119 -1.66 13.01 -1.91
CA LEU A 119 -3.00 13.06 -2.50
C LEU A 119 -3.12 14.23 -3.48
N HIS A 120 -2.65 15.41 -3.08
CA HIS A 120 -2.64 16.58 -3.96
C HIS A 120 -1.80 16.38 -5.22
N PHE A 121 -0.61 15.78 -5.11
CA PHE A 121 0.22 15.46 -6.27
C PHE A 121 -0.49 14.49 -7.24
N LEU A 122 -1.10 13.43 -6.72
CA LEU A 122 -1.85 12.45 -7.51
C LEU A 122 -3.05 13.10 -8.22
N ASP A 123 -3.76 14.00 -7.53
CA ASP A 123 -4.90 14.72 -8.08
C ASP A 123 -4.48 15.67 -9.22
N GLN A 124 -3.43 16.47 -9.01
CA GLN A 124 -2.88 17.39 -10.02
C GLN A 124 -2.42 16.67 -11.29
N ARG A 125 -1.85 15.48 -11.16
CA ARG A 125 -1.33 14.69 -12.29
C ARG A 125 -2.34 13.69 -12.84
N GLN A 126 -3.54 13.66 -12.28
CA GLN A 126 -4.60 12.72 -12.65
C GLN A 126 -4.16 11.25 -12.58
N ILE A 127 -3.28 10.92 -11.64
CA ILE A 127 -2.79 9.56 -11.45
C ILE A 127 -3.86 8.74 -10.72
N PRO A 128 -4.30 7.59 -11.26
CA PRO A 128 -5.23 6.70 -10.58
C PRO A 128 -4.67 6.25 -9.24
N HIS A 129 -5.48 6.28 -8.18
CA HIS A 129 -5.01 5.88 -6.87
C HIS A 129 -6.11 5.29 -5.98
N LEU A 130 -5.68 4.49 -5.01
CA LEU A 130 -6.49 3.99 -3.91
C LEU A 130 -5.80 4.29 -2.58
N ILE A 131 -6.59 4.37 -1.52
CA ILE A 131 -6.08 4.54 -0.15
C ILE A 131 -6.19 3.21 0.58
N PHE A 132 -5.08 2.74 1.13
CA PHE A 132 -5.02 1.55 1.97
C PHE A 132 -4.76 1.97 3.43
N ILE A 133 -5.77 1.79 4.28
CA ILE A 133 -5.66 2.08 5.72
C ILE A 133 -5.06 0.85 6.40
N ASN A 134 -3.78 0.95 6.75
CA ASN A 134 -3.03 -0.14 7.36
C ASN A 134 -3.15 -0.12 8.90
N LYS A 135 -2.63 -1.16 9.56
CA LYS A 135 -2.51 -1.27 11.04
C LYS A 135 -3.84 -1.12 11.80
N MET A 136 -4.95 -1.52 11.18
CA MET A 136 -6.29 -1.48 11.78
C MET A 136 -6.43 -2.36 13.05
N ASP A 137 -5.51 -3.29 13.24
CA ASP A 137 -5.36 -4.16 14.41
C ASP A 137 -4.68 -3.48 15.62
N GLY A 138 -4.01 -2.35 15.40
CA GLY A 138 -3.32 -1.61 16.45
C GLY A 138 -4.26 -0.86 17.40
N GLY A 139 -3.91 -0.80 18.69
CA GLY A 139 -4.70 -0.09 19.71
C GLY A 139 -4.85 1.43 19.52
N GLY A 140 -4.16 2.02 18.54
CA GLY A 140 -4.30 3.43 18.15
C GLY A 140 -5.39 3.70 17.10
N ALA A 141 -6.05 2.65 16.58
CA ALA A 141 -7.14 2.82 15.64
C ALA A 141 -8.35 3.47 16.34
N GLY A 142 -8.63 4.72 15.99
CA GLY A 142 -9.84 5.41 16.43
C GLY A 142 -11.10 4.83 15.76
N ARG A 143 -12.22 5.54 15.84
CA ARG A 143 -13.39 5.16 15.04
C ARG A 143 -13.04 5.34 13.57
N LEU A 144 -13.21 4.29 12.75
CA LEU A 144 -12.93 4.34 11.31
C LEU A 144 -13.58 5.53 10.61
N LYS A 145 -14.80 5.89 11.03
CA LYS A 145 -15.52 7.08 10.52
C LYS A 145 -14.72 8.37 10.70
N ASP A 146 -14.03 8.53 11.81
CA ASP A 146 -13.23 9.73 12.10
C ASP A 146 -11.99 9.77 11.19
N THR A 147 -11.37 8.61 10.93
CA THR A 147 -10.24 8.48 9.99
C THR A 147 -10.67 8.79 8.56
N ILE A 148 -11.81 8.24 8.12
CA ILE A 148 -12.37 8.52 6.79
C ILE A 148 -12.68 10.02 6.65
N ALA A 149 -13.30 10.64 7.66
CA ALA A 149 -13.61 12.06 7.64
C ALA A 149 -12.33 12.92 7.56
N ALA A 150 -11.28 12.56 8.29
CA ALA A 150 -10.00 13.25 8.24
C ALA A 150 -9.30 13.09 6.87
N LEU A 151 -9.33 11.90 6.27
CA LEU A 151 -8.80 11.66 4.93
C LEU A 151 -9.59 12.42 3.86
N GLN A 152 -10.93 12.48 3.99
CA GLN A 152 -11.77 13.24 3.07
C GLN A 152 -11.47 14.74 3.14
N ALA A 153 -11.12 15.27 4.32
CA ALA A 153 -10.79 16.69 4.49
C ALA A 153 -9.47 17.10 3.78
N VAL A 154 -8.61 16.13 3.45
CA VAL A 154 -7.33 16.37 2.77
C VAL A 154 -7.28 15.82 1.34
N SER A 155 -8.38 15.20 0.87
CA SER A 155 -8.53 14.73 -0.50
C SER A 155 -9.44 15.67 -1.27
N GLU A 156 -9.04 16.08 -2.47
CA GLU A 156 -9.89 16.92 -3.33
C GLU A 156 -11.03 16.12 -3.96
N ARG A 157 -10.87 14.79 -4.03
CA ARG A 157 -11.85 13.87 -4.59
C ARG A 157 -12.72 13.24 -3.50
N PRO A 158 -14.01 12.96 -3.79
CA PRO A 158 -14.83 12.17 -2.90
C PRO A 158 -14.25 10.76 -2.71
N LEU A 159 -14.11 10.34 -1.46
CA LEU A 159 -13.64 9.00 -1.11
C LEU A 159 -14.80 8.01 -1.20
N VAL A 160 -14.58 6.91 -1.91
CA VAL A 160 -15.53 5.80 -2.03
C VAL A 160 -15.01 4.62 -1.23
N LEU A 161 -15.84 4.13 -0.31
CA LEU A 161 -15.50 2.96 0.50
C LEU A 161 -15.64 1.70 -0.36
N ARG A 162 -14.56 0.94 -0.48
CA ARG A 162 -14.53 -0.36 -1.18
C ARG A 162 -14.70 -1.52 -0.20
N GLU A 163 -13.98 -1.46 0.91
CA GLU A 163 -13.90 -2.50 1.94
C GLU A 163 -14.04 -1.87 3.34
N LEU A 164 -14.73 -2.57 4.23
CA LEU A 164 -14.91 -2.17 5.64
C LEU A 164 -14.38 -3.26 6.58
N PRO A 165 -13.53 -2.94 7.57
CA PRO A 165 -13.05 -3.92 8.52
C PRO A 165 -14.16 -4.38 9.47
N ILE A 166 -14.10 -5.65 9.85
CA ILE A 166 -14.96 -6.26 10.87
C ILE A 166 -14.21 -6.26 12.20
N LYS A 167 -14.90 -5.87 13.28
CA LYS A 167 -14.30 -5.71 14.62
C LYS A 167 -13.58 -6.98 15.12
N ASP A 168 -14.14 -8.15 14.82
CA ASP A 168 -13.60 -9.45 15.25
C ASP A 168 -12.69 -10.11 14.19
N GLY A 169 -12.19 -9.32 13.24
CA GLY A 169 -11.28 -9.74 12.18
C GLY A 169 -11.97 -9.99 10.84
N GLY A 170 -11.25 -9.66 9.76
CA GLY A 170 -11.77 -9.73 8.40
C GLY A 170 -12.33 -8.42 7.89
N PHE A 171 -13.02 -8.46 6.76
CA PHE A 171 -13.58 -7.28 6.09
C PHE A 171 -14.85 -7.61 5.29
N VAL A 172 -15.65 -6.59 5.02
CA VAL A 172 -16.80 -6.64 4.11
C VAL A 172 -16.42 -5.93 2.82
N ASP A 173 -16.51 -6.63 1.70
CA ASP A 173 -16.45 -6.06 0.36
C ASP A 173 -17.84 -5.53 -0.02
N LEU A 174 -17.94 -4.21 -0.22
CA LEU A 174 -19.21 -3.52 -0.48
C LEU A 174 -19.74 -3.69 -1.91
N VAL A 175 -18.92 -4.13 -2.87
CA VAL A 175 -19.35 -4.35 -4.27
C VAL A 175 -19.77 -5.79 -4.48
N SER A 176 -19.07 -6.75 -3.87
CA SER A 176 -19.47 -8.16 -3.95
C SER A 176 -20.53 -8.54 -2.90
N GLU A 177 -20.81 -7.65 -1.95
CA GLU A 177 -21.72 -7.87 -0.82
C GLU A 177 -21.34 -9.10 0.03
N ARG A 178 -20.03 -9.34 0.18
CA ARG A 178 -19.47 -10.49 0.91
C ARG A 178 -18.66 -10.05 2.10
N ALA A 179 -18.78 -10.81 3.19
CA ALA A 179 -17.92 -10.71 4.35
C ALA A 179 -16.87 -11.82 4.28
N TYR A 180 -15.62 -11.44 4.51
CA TYR A 180 -14.47 -12.32 4.56
C TYR A 180 -13.95 -12.34 5.98
N LYS A 181 -13.73 -13.53 6.55
CA LYS A 181 -13.19 -13.67 7.91
C LYS A 181 -11.69 -13.92 7.85
N ALA A 182 -10.92 -13.28 8.72
CA ALA A 182 -9.49 -13.56 8.82
C ALA A 182 -9.28 -15.01 9.30
N GLY A 183 -8.70 -15.87 8.46
CA GLY A 183 -8.37 -17.26 8.78
C GLY A 183 -7.07 -17.37 9.60
N PRO A 184 -6.85 -18.49 10.31
CA PRO A 184 -5.68 -18.74 11.16
C PRO A 184 -4.33 -18.79 10.42
N GLY A 185 -4.29 -18.60 9.10
CA GLY A 185 -3.08 -18.55 8.26
C GLY A 185 -2.96 -17.31 7.37
N GLY A 186 -3.79 -16.28 7.57
CA GLY A 186 -3.74 -15.02 6.80
C GLY A 186 -4.51 -15.01 5.48
N ALA A 187 -4.94 -16.18 4.97
CA ALA A 187 -5.98 -16.23 3.95
C ALA A 187 -7.34 -15.91 4.59
N SER A 188 -8.15 -15.11 3.91
CA SER A 188 -9.51 -14.83 4.37
C SER A 188 -10.49 -15.80 3.69
N ASP A 189 -11.43 -16.34 4.47
CA ASP A 189 -12.50 -17.25 4.02
C ASP A 189 -13.80 -16.50 3.76
#